data_AF-A0A9E2ZAP6-F1
#
_entry.id   AF-A0A9E2ZAP6-F1
#
_cell.length_a   1.000
_cell.length_b   1.000
_cell.length_c   1.000
_cell.angle_alpha   90.00
_cell.angle_beta   90.00
_cell.angle_gamma   90.00
#
_symmetry.space_group_name_H-M   'P 1'
#
loop_
_entity.id
_entity.type
_entity.pdbx_description
1 polymer ?
#
loop_
_entity_poly.entity_id
_entity_poly.type
_entity_poly.pdbx_seq_one_letter_code
_entity_poly.pdbx_strand_id
1 'polypeptide(L)'
;MNVKLSDGTYLVDGKNVSTFTNEEEAAVGLTDVVPFLPQTALEEHGAKHSGVANLQAHVVVDGRLVTGQNPASAAGVAEAIVEVLGA
;
A
#
# COMPACT_ATOMS: atom_id res chain seq x y z
N MET A 1 -4.64 -6.58 3.04
CA MET A 1 -5.86 -5.82 3.40
C MET A 1 -6.71 -6.49 4.48
N ASN A 2 -6.94 -7.81 4.47
CA ASN A 2 -7.90 -8.44 5.40
C ASN A 2 -7.34 -8.87 6.78
N VAL A 3 -6.20 -8.32 7.20
CA VAL A 3 -5.61 -8.67 8.49
C VAL A 3 -6.33 -7.89 9.58
N LYS A 4 -6.83 -8.57 10.60
CA LYS A 4 -7.48 -7.98 11.76
C LYS A 4 -6.64 -8.16 13.02
N LEU A 5 -6.67 -7.17 13.91
CA LEU A 5 -6.07 -7.23 15.24
C LEU A 5 -6.94 -8.04 16.19
N SER A 6 -6.45 -8.29 17.41
CA SER A 6 -7.17 -9.07 18.42
C SER A 6 -8.48 -8.43 18.89
N ASP A 7 -8.66 -7.12 18.66
CA ASP A 7 -9.90 -6.39 18.93
C ASP A 7 -10.89 -6.40 17.75
N GLY A 8 -10.53 -7.03 16.63
CA GLY A 8 -11.36 -7.14 15.43
C GLY A 8 -11.25 -5.96 14.45
N THR A 9 -10.50 -4.91 14.78
CA THR A 9 -10.19 -3.80 13.85
C THR A 9 -9.23 -4.26 12.76
N TYR A 10 -9.26 -3.62 11.59
CA TYR A 10 -8.28 -3.91 10.55
C TYR A 10 -6.91 -3.36 10.94
N LEU A 11 -5.85 -4.11 10.64
CA LEU A 11 -4.46 -3.68 10.89
C LEU A 11 -4.15 -2.32 10.25
N VAL A 12 -4.80 -2.01 9.14
CA VAL A 12 -4.59 -0.80 8.34
C VAL A 12 -5.52 0.36 8.72
N ASP A 13 -6.45 0.17 9.66
CA ASP A 13 -7.40 1.21 10.05
C ASP A 13 -6.66 2.44 10.62
N GLY A 14 -6.88 3.60 10.01
CA GLY A 14 -6.22 4.86 10.32
C GLY A 14 -4.75 4.99 9.90
N LYS A 15 -4.16 3.95 9.30
CA LYS A 15 -2.74 3.90 8.90
C LYS A 15 -2.49 4.55 7.54
N ASN A 16 -1.35 5.21 7.40
CA ASN A 16 -0.88 5.68 6.10
C ASN A 16 -0.28 4.50 5.34
N VAL A 17 -0.74 4.29 4.11
CA VAL A 17 -0.28 3.18 3.27
C VAL A 17 -0.14 3.62 1.82
N SER A 18 0.66 2.87 1.06
CA SER A 18 0.63 2.91 -0.39
C SER A 18 0.39 1.50 -0.96
N THR A 19 -0.13 1.45 -2.17
CA THR A 19 -0.32 0.24 -2.98
C THR A 19 -0.54 0.66 -4.42
N PHE A 20 -0.57 -0.31 -5.34
CA PHE A 20 -0.82 -0.06 -6.75
C PHE A 20 -2.13 0.69 -6.92
N THR A 21 -2.08 1.83 -7.60
CA THR A 21 -3.22 2.74 -7.60
C THR A 21 -4.31 2.24 -8.54
N ASN A 22 -5.55 2.67 -8.30
CA ASN A 22 -6.65 2.41 -9.23
C ASN A 22 -6.33 2.97 -10.63
N GLU A 23 -5.58 4.08 -10.69
CA GLU A 23 -5.12 4.69 -11.94
C GLU A 23 -4.10 3.81 -12.66
N GLU A 24 -3.14 3.23 -11.96
CA GLU A 24 -2.18 2.29 -12.53
C GLU A 24 -2.88 1.01 -13.02
N GLU A 25 -3.86 0.49 -12.28
CA GLU A 25 -4.67 -0.67 -12.69
C GLU A 25 -5.47 -0.40 -13.97
N ALA A 26 -6.07 0.79 -14.08
CA ALA A 26 -6.76 1.23 -15.28
C ALA A 26 -5.80 1.41 -16.45
N ALA A 27 -4.61 1.96 -16.22
CA ALA A 27 -3.59 2.16 -17.24
C ALA A 27 -3.06 0.84 -17.81
N VAL A 28 -3.00 -0.24 -17.00
CA VAL A 28 -2.63 -1.58 -17.48
C VAL A 28 -3.82 -2.39 -18.01
N GLY A 29 -5.03 -1.86 -17.94
CA GLY A 29 -6.24 -2.46 -18.52
C GLY A 29 -6.74 -3.70 -17.79
N LEU A 30 -6.44 -3.83 -16.50
CA LEU A 30 -6.76 -5.03 -15.70
C LEU A 30 -7.86 -4.79 -14.65
N THR A 31 -8.43 -3.59 -14.58
CA THR A 31 -9.51 -3.22 -13.64
C THR A 31 -10.66 -4.22 -13.60
N ASP A 32 -11.10 -4.72 -14.76
CA ASP A 32 -12.22 -5.69 -14.85
C ASP A 32 -11.77 -7.16 -14.75
N VAL A 33 -10.46 -7.40 -14.66
CA VAL A 33 -9.86 -8.74 -14.54
C VAL A 33 -9.58 -9.08 -13.09
N VAL A 34 -9.10 -8.09 -12.31
CA VAL A 34 -8.81 -8.28 -10.89
C VAL A 34 -10.10 -8.45 -10.08
N PRO A 35 -10.11 -9.31 -9.05
CA PRO A 35 -11.32 -9.55 -8.25
C PRO A 35 -11.70 -8.37 -7.35
N PHE A 36 -10.78 -7.43 -7.13
CA PHE A 36 -10.97 -6.18 -6.40
C PHE A 36 -9.78 -5.25 -6.70
N LEU A 37 -9.99 -3.96 -6.44
CA LEU A 37 -8.94 -2.95 -6.54
C LEU A 37 -8.20 -2.77 -5.20
N PRO A 38 -6.88 -2.95 -5.13
CA PRO A 38 -6.15 -2.90 -3.86
C PRO A 38 -6.26 -1.58 -3.11
N GLN A 39 -6.18 -0.44 -3.81
CA GLN A 39 -6.32 0.89 -3.19
C GLN A 39 -7.70 1.02 -2.54
N THR A 40 -8.76 0.80 -3.33
CA THR A 40 -10.16 0.88 -2.84
C THR A 40 -10.37 -0.04 -1.63
N ALA A 41 -9.92 -1.29 -1.70
CA ALA A 41 -10.11 -2.26 -0.62
C ALA A 41 -9.31 -1.92 0.65
N LEU A 42 -8.21 -1.16 0.56
CA LEU A 42 -7.51 -0.64 1.75
C LEU A 42 -8.24 0.56 2.34
N GLU A 43 -8.72 1.47 1.50
CA GLU A 43 -9.51 2.65 1.92
C GLU A 43 -10.82 2.24 2.61
N GLU A 44 -11.53 1.22 2.08
CA GLU A 44 -12.73 0.63 2.71
C GLU A 44 -12.45 0.03 4.10
N HIS A 45 -11.20 -0.39 4.34
CA HIS A 45 -10.74 -0.88 5.65
C HIS A 45 -10.15 0.22 6.54
N GLY A 46 -10.36 1.49 6.20
CA GLY A 46 -9.97 2.64 7.01
C GLY A 46 -8.55 3.16 6.76
N ALA A 47 -7.83 2.59 5.79
CA ALA A 47 -6.48 3.04 5.48
C ALA A 47 -6.49 4.42 4.79
N LYS A 48 -5.45 5.21 5.03
CA LYS A 48 -5.19 6.49 4.37
C LYS A 48 -4.19 6.25 3.25
N HIS A 49 -4.70 6.02 2.04
CA HIS A 49 -3.85 5.81 0.88
C HIS A 49 -3.09 7.08 0.50
N SER A 50 -1.82 6.90 0.13
CA SER A 50 -0.97 7.93 -0.46
C SER A 50 -0.33 7.35 -1.73
N GLY A 51 -0.45 8.10 -2.82
CA GLY A 51 0.14 7.76 -4.10
C GLY A 51 0.82 8.95 -4.77
N VAL A 52 1.67 8.64 -5.74
CA VAL A 52 2.32 9.56 -6.67
C VAL A 52 1.91 9.19 -8.11
N ALA A 53 2.42 9.94 -9.09
CA ALA A 53 2.18 9.66 -10.50
C ALA A 53 2.54 8.21 -10.86
N ASN A 54 1.81 7.64 -11.82
CA ASN A 54 1.96 6.24 -12.23
C ASN A 54 3.42 5.88 -12.50
N LEU A 55 3.80 4.68 -12.04
CA LEU A 55 5.13 4.08 -12.23
C LEU A 55 6.29 4.85 -11.55
N GLN A 56 6.02 5.91 -10.79
CA GLN A 56 7.03 6.52 -9.93
C GLN A 56 7.19 5.73 -8.62
N ALA A 57 8.40 5.71 -8.09
CA ALA A 57 8.68 5.11 -6.80
C ALA A 57 8.04 5.93 -5.68
N HIS A 58 7.33 5.26 -4.77
CA HIS A 58 6.74 5.86 -3.58
C HIS A 58 6.67 4.85 -2.45
N VAL A 59 7.22 5.25 -1.30
CA VAL A 59 7.33 4.41 -0.10
C VAL A 59 6.67 5.16 1.04
N VAL A 60 5.83 4.46 1.79
CA VAL A 60 5.17 4.98 2.98
C VAL A 60 5.57 4.12 4.17
N VAL A 61 6.05 4.79 5.22
CA VAL A 61 6.42 4.19 6.51
C VAL A 61 5.49 4.74 7.59
N ASP A 62 4.69 3.88 8.21
CA ASP A 62 3.84 4.20 9.37
C ASP A 62 4.23 3.29 10.54
N GLY A 63 5.19 3.75 11.35
CA GLY A 63 5.80 2.95 12.41
C GLY A 63 6.51 1.72 11.85
N ARG A 64 5.94 0.53 12.06
CA ARG A 64 6.47 -0.75 11.54
C ARG A 64 5.80 -1.25 10.27
N LEU A 65 4.84 -0.49 9.73
CA LEU A 65 4.19 -0.82 8.47
C LEU A 65 4.90 -0.08 7.34
N VAL A 66 5.61 -0.83 6.50
CA VAL A 66 6.27 -0.31 5.30
C VAL A 66 5.49 -0.79 4.09
N THR A 67 5.13 0.14 3.20
CA THR A 67 4.38 -0.15 1.97
C THR A 67 4.96 0.63 0.79
N GLY A 68 4.78 0.12 -0.41
CA GLY A 68 5.21 0.77 -1.65
C GLY A 68 4.15 0.68 -2.73
N GLN A 69 4.12 1.68 -3.61
CA GLN A 69 3.07 1.81 -4.63
C GLN A 69 3.18 0.71 -5.69
N ASN A 70 4.37 0.52 -6.26
CA ASN A 70 4.56 -0.26 -7.50
C ASN A 70 5.98 -0.87 -7.55
N PRO A 71 6.34 -1.62 -8.62
CA PRO A 71 7.66 -2.23 -8.73
C PRO A 71 8.83 -1.24 -8.63
N ALA A 72 8.67 0.01 -9.07
CA ALA A 72 9.72 1.03 -8.93
C ALA A 72 10.02 1.37 -7.46
N SER A 73 9.09 1.09 -6.56
CA SER A 73 9.21 1.34 -5.12
C SER A 73 9.97 0.24 -4.37
N ALA A 74 10.26 -0.91 -5.01
CA ALA A 74 10.76 -2.10 -4.33
C ALA A 74 12.10 -1.88 -3.59
N ALA A 75 13.04 -1.16 -4.22
CA ALA A 75 14.34 -0.85 -3.60
C ALA A 75 14.15 0.03 -2.33
N GLY A 76 13.37 1.10 -2.43
CA GLY A 76 13.11 1.99 -1.29
C GLY A 76 12.33 1.30 -0.17
N VAL A 77 11.42 0.37 -0.48
CA VAL A 77 10.76 -0.46 0.55
C VAL A 77 11.79 -1.30 1.31
N ALA A 78 12.74 -1.92 0.61
CA ALA A 78 13.77 -2.74 1.24
C ALA A 78 14.68 -1.90 2.14
N GLU A 79 15.12 -0.72 1.67
CA GLU A 79 15.90 0.24 2.46
C GLU A 79 15.14 0.67 3.73
N ALA A 80 13.87 1.07 3.60
CA ALA A 80 13.05 1.47 4.73
C ALA A 80 12.83 0.33 5.75
N ILE A 81 12.73 -0.92 5.30
CA ILE A 81 12.65 -2.08 6.20
C ILE A 81 13.95 -2.23 7.02
N VAL A 82 15.11 -2.09 6.39
CA VAL A 82 16.41 -2.15 7.09
C VAL A 82 16.50 -1.06 8.16
N GLU A 83 16.10 0.17 7.84
CA GLU A 83 16.06 1.28 8.79
C GLU A 83 15.09 1.00 9.97
N VAL A 84 13.88 0.51 9.70
CA VAL A 84 12.88 0.18 10.73
C VAL A 84 13.35 -0.93 11.67
N LEU A 85 14.21 -1.83 11.20
CA LEU A 85 14.81 -2.90 12.01
C LEU A 85 15.99 -2.42 12.87
N GLY A 86 16.46 -1.18 12.69
CA GLY A 86 17.52 -0.58 13.49
C GLY A 86 18.92 -1.09 13.16
N ALA A 87 19.19 -1.40 11.89
CA ALA A 87 20.53 -1.69 11.40
C ALA A 87 21.43 -0.45 11.41
#